data_AF-A0A7Y1V757-F1
#
_entry.id   AF-A0A7Y1V757-F1
#
_cell.length_a   1.000
_cell.length_b   1.000
_cell.length_c   1.000
_cell.angle_alpha   90.00
_cell.angle_beta   90.00
_cell.angle_gamma   90.00
#
_symmetry.space_group_name_H-M   'P 1'
#
loop_
_entity.id
_entity.type
_entity.pdbx_description
1 polymer ?
#
loop_
_entity_poly.entity_id
_entity_poly.type
_entity_poly.pdbx_seq_one_letter_code
_entity_poly.pdbx_strand_id
1 'polypeptide(L)'
;MAGTVGLSTMTSYASNQSDLNADARLPREVWIGAVSQMNLRADNVQMMNEQVGDIITNMAVYRPDIICLPELFYTSNVSQVPPLSELEDVSQKTLTYFSAIAKELHCYLICGVHTFENGKSYNSAVLLDRDGQYVGEYRKTHTTEGEVKAGLTPGPMEPPVFETDFGTIGIQICFDVEWDESWKNLRAAGAEMVFWPSAFAGGQILNSKAWRHKYVVVSSTRKNTAKICDIDGQEISKTGIWNRNFVCAPVNLEKVFLHTWPYVRYFQDIRNKYGRKVRITTFDEEEWSIIESLDASVFVSDIMKEFDMKSHESHLKHAQMLQDQARIG
;
A
#
# COMPACT_ATOMS: atom_id res chain seq x y z
N MET A 1 29.01 -48.49 50.31
CA MET A 1 28.05 -47.41 50.66
C MET A 1 27.34 -47.01 49.39
N ALA A 2 26.04 -47.28 49.36
CA ALA A 2 25.11 -46.92 48.29
C ALA A 2 24.71 -45.44 48.40
N GLY A 3 24.21 -44.85 47.30
CA GLY A 3 23.54 -43.56 47.37
C GLY A 3 23.37 -42.83 46.03
N THR A 4 22.56 -43.41 45.14
CA THR A 4 21.96 -42.76 43.96
C THR A 4 20.96 -41.68 44.42
N VAL A 5 21.04 -40.47 43.85
CA VAL A 5 19.96 -39.47 43.85
C VAL A 5 20.08 -38.76 42.48
N GLY A 6 19.16 -38.83 41.52
CA GLY A 6 17.71 -38.93 41.61
C GLY A 6 17.15 -37.66 40.99
N LEU A 7 17.07 -37.60 39.64
CA LEU A 7 16.33 -36.55 38.93
C LEU A 7 14.87 -36.66 39.36
N SER A 8 14.35 -35.61 40.01
CA SER A 8 12.91 -35.47 40.23
C SER A 8 12.30 -34.63 39.12
N THR A 9 11.38 -35.26 38.41
CA THR A 9 10.40 -34.68 37.52
C THR A 9 9.38 -33.90 38.34
N MET A 10 9.06 -32.67 37.91
CA MET A 10 7.79 -32.04 38.27
C MET A 10 7.13 -31.40 37.04
N THR A 11 6.08 -32.12 36.63
CA THR A 11 4.77 -31.63 36.18
C THR A 11 4.68 -30.80 34.89
N SER A 12 4.14 -31.50 33.89
CA SER A 12 3.35 -30.96 32.78
C SER A 12 2.46 -29.80 33.23
N TYR A 13 2.69 -28.62 32.70
CA TYR A 13 1.64 -27.62 32.64
C TYR A 13 0.58 -28.12 31.67
N ALA A 14 -0.56 -28.47 32.25
CA ALA A 14 -1.78 -28.70 31.54
C ALA A 14 -2.07 -27.51 30.62
N SER A 15 -2.48 -27.86 29.40
CA SER A 15 -3.14 -27.03 28.42
C SER A 15 -4.19 -26.12 29.07
N ASN A 16 -3.84 -24.85 29.28
CA ASN A 16 -4.77 -23.82 29.70
C ASN A 16 -4.87 -22.78 28.58
N GLN A 17 -5.91 -22.91 27.76
CA GLN A 17 -6.63 -21.84 27.05
C GLN A 17 -5.82 -20.60 26.62
N SER A 18 -4.72 -20.77 25.90
CA SER A 18 -3.97 -19.66 25.28
C SER A 18 -3.81 -19.79 23.76
N ASP A 19 -4.60 -20.66 23.12
CA ASP A 19 -4.82 -20.61 21.65
C ASP A 19 -5.84 -19.52 21.26
N LEU A 20 -6.00 -18.49 22.11
CA LEU A 20 -6.71 -17.29 21.73
C LEU A 20 -5.85 -16.51 20.73
N ASN A 21 -6.15 -16.74 19.45
CA ASN A 21 -5.96 -15.78 18.36
C ASN A 21 -4.51 -15.44 17.95
N ALA A 22 -3.63 -16.44 17.81
CA ALA A 22 -2.35 -16.23 17.11
C ALA A 22 -2.51 -15.76 15.64
N ASP A 23 -3.72 -15.93 15.07
CA ASP A 23 -4.10 -15.53 13.72
C ASP A 23 -5.00 -14.27 13.65
N ALA A 24 -5.32 -13.62 14.78
CA ALA A 24 -6.20 -12.46 14.73
C ALA A 24 -5.46 -11.19 14.29
N ARG A 25 -5.76 -10.76 13.07
CA ARG A 25 -5.42 -9.43 12.56
C ARG A 25 -6.15 -8.34 13.35
N LEU A 26 -5.57 -7.15 13.43
CA LEU A 26 -6.34 -5.98 13.88
C LEU A 26 -7.48 -5.70 12.88
N PRO A 27 -8.61 -5.10 13.31
CA PRO A 27 -9.78 -4.91 12.45
C PRO A 27 -9.51 -4.13 11.16
N ARG A 28 -8.50 -3.25 11.18
CA ARG A 28 -8.05 -2.48 10.01
C ARG A 28 -6.60 -2.76 9.63
N GLU A 29 -6.09 -3.95 9.94
CA GLU A 29 -4.79 -4.40 9.44
C GLU A 29 -4.92 -4.94 8.01
N VAL A 30 -4.08 -4.43 7.12
CA VAL A 30 -4.00 -4.82 5.70
C VAL A 30 -2.63 -5.41 5.43
N TRP A 31 -2.58 -6.61 4.87
CA TRP A 31 -1.32 -7.21 4.40
C TRP A 31 -1.07 -6.82 2.96
N ILE A 32 0.03 -6.10 2.73
CA ILE A 32 0.35 -5.52 1.43
C ILE A 32 1.59 -6.20 0.85
N GLY A 33 1.45 -6.74 -0.36
CA GLY A 33 2.55 -7.26 -1.19
C GLY A 33 3.04 -6.23 -2.21
N ALA A 34 4.35 -6.12 -2.38
CA ALA A 34 4.98 -5.30 -3.40
C ALA A 34 6.12 -6.06 -4.09
N VAL A 35 6.23 -5.91 -5.41
CA VAL A 35 7.17 -6.67 -6.25
C VAL A 35 8.28 -5.77 -6.79
N SER A 36 9.52 -6.27 -6.79
CA SER A 36 10.61 -5.75 -7.59
C SER A 36 11.07 -6.77 -8.64
N GLN A 37 11.10 -6.37 -9.91
CA GLN A 37 11.69 -7.15 -11.00
C GLN A 37 13.22 -6.99 -11.08
N MET A 38 13.86 -6.46 -10.03
CA MET A 38 15.31 -6.33 -9.99
C MET A 38 15.98 -7.70 -10.23
N ASN A 39 16.85 -7.74 -11.23
CA ASN A 39 17.55 -8.95 -11.72
C ASN A 39 16.68 -10.03 -12.38
N LEU A 40 15.40 -9.76 -12.67
CA LEU A 40 14.60 -10.68 -13.50
C LEU A 40 14.90 -10.47 -14.97
N ARG A 41 14.93 -11.55 -15.73
CA ARG A 41 15.07 -11.60 -17.19
C ARG A 41 14.28 -12.79 -17.71
N ALA A 42 13.61 -12.61 -18.84
CA ALA A 42 12.90 -13.68 -19.52
C ALA A 42 13.05 -13.56 -21.03
N ASP A 43 12.89 -14.65 -21.76
CA ASP A 43 13.00 -14.62 -23.21
C ASP A 43 11.76 -13.98 -23.85
N ASN A 44 10.59 -14.20 -23.25
CA ASN A 44 9.30 -13.71 -23.72
C ASN A 44 8.36 -13.37 -22.56
N VAL A 45 7.20 -12.80 -22.91
CA VAL A 45 6.16 -12.37 -21.96
C VAL A 45 5.63 -13.53 -21.11
N GLN A 46 5.43 -14.71 -21.69
CA GLN A 46 4.89 -15.86 -20.96
C GLN A 46 5.82 -16.24 -19.81
N MET A 47 7.12 -16.37 -20.09
CA MET A 47 8.13 -16.67 -19.05
C MET A 47 8.23 -15.56 -18.00
N MET A 48 8.06 -14.29 -18.38
CA MET A 48 8.02 -13.20 -17.40
C MET A 48 6.78 -13.29 -16.49
N ASN A 49 5.62 -13.64 -17.04
CA ASN A 49 4.39 -13.85 -16.27
C ASN A 49 4.55 -15.03 -15.30
N GLU A 50 5.15 -16.14 -15.75
CA GLU A 50 5.45 -17.29 -14.91
C GLU A 50 6.38 -16.91 -13.75
N GLN A 51 7.51 -16.23 -14.01
CA GLN A 51 8.44 -15.79 -12.97
C GLN A 51 7.80 -14.83 -11.96
N VAL A 52 6.98 -13.88 -12.42
CA VAL A 52 6.26 -12.96 -11.53
C VAL A 52 5.16 -13.69 -10.75
N GLY A 53 4.50 -14.67 -11.37
CA GLY A 53 3.57 -15.58 -10.71
C GLY A 53 4.24 -16.35 -9.57
N ASP A 54 5.42 -16.91 -9.79
CA ASP A 54 6.19 -17.60 -8.74
C ASP A 54 6.53 -16.67 -7.57
N ILE A 55 6.87 -15.40 -7.85
CA ILE A 55 7.11 -14.39 -6.81
C ILE A 55 5.84 -14.14 -5.98
N ILE A 56 4.68 -14.03 -6.64
CA ILE A 56 3.39 -13.86 -5.96
C ILE A 56 3.04 -15.09 -5.11
N THR A 57 3.24 -16.29 -5.64
CA THR A 57 3.01 -17.55 -4.91
C THR A 57 3.87 -17.63 -3.66
N ASN A 58 5.12 -17.14 -3.71
CA ASN A 58 5.96 -17.05 -2.51
C ASN A 58 5.43 -16.08 -1.44
N MET A 59 4.55 -15.13 -1.81
CA MET A 59 3.85 -14.27 -0.85
C MET A 59 2.61 -14.93 -0.23
N ALA A 60 2.11 -16.04 -0.78
CA ALA A 60 0.87 -16.68 -0.34
C ALA A 60 0.87 -17.04 1.15
N VAL A 61 2.04 -17.39 1.71
CA VAL A 61 2.20 -17.70 3.14
C VAL A 61 1.78 -16.55 4.06
N TYR A 62 1.86 -15.30 3.59
CA TYR A 62 1.45 -14.11 4.34
C TYR A 62 -0.04 -13.79 4.21
N ARG A 63 -0.75 -14.46 3.29
CA ARG A 63 -2.16 -14.21 2.95
C ARG A 63 -2.42 -12.72 2.65
N PRO A 64 -1.73 -12.12 1.66
CA PRO A 64 -1.87 -10.69 1.37
C PRO A 64 -3.31 -10.32 1.03
N ASP A 65 -3.74 -9.14 1.45
CA ASP A 65 -5.02 -8.56 1.05
C ASP A 65 -4.94 -7.93 -0.33
N ILE A 66 -3.78 -7.35 -0.65
CA ILE A 66 -3.51 -6.73 -1.94
C ILE A 66 -2.04 -6.87 -2.32
N ILE A 67 -1.79 -7.13 -3.61
CA ILE A 67 -0.45 -7.16 -4.19
C ILE A 67 -0.37 -6.15 -5.33
N CYS A 68 0.74 -5.41 -5.39
CA CYS A 68 1.04 -4.51 -6.48
C CYS A 68 2.17 -5.05 -7.36
N LEU A 69 1.97 -5.02 -8.68
CA LEU A 69 2.97 -5.39 -9.66
C LEU A 69 3.59 -4.14 -10.31
N PRO A 70 4.82 -4.22 -10.85
CA PRO A 70 5.45 -3.07 -11.47
C PRO A 70 4.72 -2.58 -12.73
N GLU A 71 5.00 -1.34 -13.11
CA GLU A 71 4.53 -0.72 -14.35
C GLU A 71 4.91 -1.60 -15.54
N LEU A 72 3.98 -1.94 -16.45
CA LEU A 72 4.21 -2.76 -17.67
C LEU A 72 5.21 -3.91 -17.46
N PHE A 73 5.05 -4.66 -16.37
CA PHE A 73 6.06 -5.62 -15.89
C PHE A 73 6.32 -6.75 -16.91
N TYR A 74 5.25 -7.23 -17.56
CA TYR A 74 5.23 -8.36 -18.47
C TYR A 74 6.03 -8.13 -19.77
N THR A 75 6.16 -6.89 -20.23
CA THR A 75 6.98 -6.50 -21.39
C THR A 75 8.34 -5.92 -21.00
N SER A 76 8.63 -5.86 -19.70
CA SER A 76 9.88 -5.32 -19.18
C SER A 76 10.88 -6.43 -18.94
N ASN A 77 12.16 -6.16 -19.20
CA ASN A 77 13.23 -7.15 -19.01
C ASN A 77 13.04 -8.45 -19.83
N VAL A 78 12.30 -8.38 -20.94
CA VAL A 78 12.13 -9.48 -21.89
C VAL A 78 13.00 -9.29 -23.12
N SER A 79 13.55 -10.38 -23.66
CA SER A 79 14.36 -10.35 -24.89
C SER A 79 13.51 -10.09 -26.14
N GLN A 80 12.30 -10.66 -26.17
CA GLN A 80 11.34 -10.53 -27.27
C GLN A 80 10.17 -9.65 -26.83
N VAL A 81 10.24 -8.35 -27.15
CA VAL A 81 9.15 -7.42 -26.87
C VAL A 81 8.12 -7.52 -28.01
N PRO A 82 6.84 -7.81 -27.70
CA PRO A 82 5.79 -7.83 -28.72
C PRO A 82 5.64 -6.47 -29.42
N PRO A 83 5.37 -6.42 -30.72
CA PRO A 83 5.05 -5.17 -31.40
C PRO A 83 3.73 -4.57 -30.86
N LEU A 84 3.56 -3.27 -31.02
CA LEU A 84 2.38 -2.54 -30.54
C LEU A 84 1.05 -3.17 -31.00
N SER A 85 1.02 -3.71 -32.22
CA SER A 85 -0.15 -4.37 -32.82
C SER A 85 -0.60 -5.64 -32.10
N GLU A 86 0.29 -6.27 -31.33
CA GLU A 86 -0.01 -7.51 -30.58
C GLU A 86 -0.25 -7.24 -29.09
N LEU A 87 0.04 -6.02 -28.61
CA LEU A 87 0.02 -5.71 -27.18
C LEU A 87 -1.38 -5.83 -26.57
N GLU A 88 -2.45 -5.63 -27.32
CA GLU A 88 -3.82 -5.80 -26.81
C GLU A 88 -4.06 -7.26 -26.38
N ASP A 89 -3.87 -8.21 -27.30
CA ASP A 89 -4.00 -9.65 -27.06
C ASP A 89 -3.05 -10.14 -25.95
N VAL A 90 -1.80 -9.68 -25.98
CA VAL A 90 -0.80 -10.07 -24.98
C VAL A 90 -1.17 -9.54 -23.60
N SER A 91 -1.67 -8.31 -23.50
CA SER A 91 -2.13 -7.73 -22.23
C SER A 91 -3.32 -8.50 -21.67
N GLN A 92 -4.28 -8.87 -22.53
CA GLN A 92 -5.45 -9.64 -22.11
C GLN A 92 -5.07 -11.04 -21.60
N LYS A 93 -4.11 -11.71 -22.26
CA LYS A 93 -3.57 -13.00 -21.78
C LYS A 93 -2.88 -12.85 -20.43
N THR A 94 -2.09 -11.80 -20.26
CA THR A 94 -1.46 -11.47 -18.97
C THR A 94 -2.50 -11.25 -17.88
N LEU A 95 -3.52 -10.42 -18.12
CA LEU A 95 -4.60 -10.19 -17.15
C LEU A 95 -5.38 -11.47 -16.81
N THR A 96 -5.63 -12.33 -17.79
CA THR A 96 -6.30 -13.62 -17.57
C THR A 96 -5.48 -14.53 -16.65
N TYR A 97 -4.16 -14.59 -16.85
CA TYR A 97 -3.25 -15.35 -16.00
C TYR A 97 -3.25 -14.82 -14.55
N PHE A 98 -3.13 -13.51 -14.37
CA PHE A 98 -3.09 -12.89 -13.04
C PHE A 98 -4.46 -12.83 -12.35
N SER A 99 -5.56 -12.82 -13.10
CA SER A 99 -6.92 -13.02 -12.58
C SER A 99 -7.09 -14.37 -11.89
N ALA A 100 -6.55 -15.45 -12.49
CA ALA A 100 -6.56 -16.76 -11.87
C ALA A 100 -5.77 -16.78 -10.55
N ILE A 101 -4.61 -16.12 -10.51
CA ILE A 101 -3.78 -16.01 -9.30
C ILE A 101 -4.49 -15.20 -8.20
N ALA A 102 -5.07 -14.05 -8.55
CA ALA A 102 -5.82 -13.21 -7.60
C ALA A 102 -6.95 -13.98 -6.94
N LYS A 103 -7.70 -14.76 -7.73
CA LYS A 103 -8.75 -15.66 -7.26
C LYS A 103 -8.23 -16.79 -6.38
N GLU A 104 -7.13 -17.43 -6.77
CA GLU A 104 -6.53 -18.53 -6.01
C GLU A 104 -6.04 -18.06 -4.63
N LEU A 105 -5.42 -16.88 -4.57
CA LEU A 105 -4.91 -16.28 -3.34
C LEU A 105 -5.95 -15.48 -2.55
N HIS A 106 -7.15 -15.29 -3.11
CA HIS A 106 -8.22 -14.48 -2.52
C HIS A 106 -7.75 -13.05 -2.17
N CYS A 107 -6.95 -12.42 -3.05
CA CYS A 107 -6.36 -11.09 -2.84
C CYS A 107 -6.68 -10.14 -4.00
N TYR A 108 -6.69 -8.84 -3.73
CA TYR A 108 -6.66 -7.84 -4.79
C TYR A 108 -5.29 -7.84 -5.49
N LEU A 109 -5.27 -7.55 -6.79
CA LEU A 109 -4.04 -7.51 -7.56
C LEU A 109 -4.01 -6.32 -8.52
N ILE A 110 -2.99 -5.48 -8.41
CA ILE A 110 -2.77 -4.35 -9.31
C ILE A 110 -1.76 -4.77 -10.40
N CYS A 111 -2.24 -4.85 -11.64
CA CYS A 111 -1.46 -5.27 -12.80
C CYS A 111 -1.11 -4.08 -13.69
N GLY A 112 0.18 -3.73 -13.78
CA GLY A 112 0.67 -2.76 -14.76
C GLY A 112 0.69 -3.35 -16.18
N VAL A 113 -0.23 -2.93 -17.05
CA VAL A 113 -0.41 -3.45 -18.42
C VAL A 113 -0.74 -2.34 -19.43
N HIS A 114 -0.68 -2.65 -20.73
CA HIS A 114 -1.27 -1.77 -21.74
C HIS A 114 -2.78 -2.02 -21.82
N THR A 115 -3.58 -0.95 -21.91
CA THR A 115 -5.02 -1.05 -22.22
C THR A 115 -5.35 -0.25 -23.48
N PHE A 116 -6.43 -0.64 -24.15
CA PHE A 116 -6.81 -0.13 -25.45
C PHE A 116 -8.27 0.30 -25.46
N GLU A 117 -8.57 1.46 -26.03
CA GLU A 117 -9.92 1.97 -26.15
C GLU A 117 -10.02 2.93 -27.33
N ASN A 118 -11.02 2.74 -28.20
CA ASN A 118 -11.30 3.63 -29.34
C ASN A 118 -10.05 3.94 -30.21
N GLY A 119 -9.21 2.92 -30.46
CA GLY A 119 -7.98 3.05 -31.25
C GLY A 119 -6.83 3.75 -30.55
N LYS A 120 -6.94 4.02 -29.24
CA LYS A 120 -5.88 4.58 -28.40
C LYS A 120 -5.32 3.50 -27.48
N SER A 121 -4.04 3.61 -27.16
CA SER A 121 -3.35 2.75 -26.21
C SER A 121 -2.89 3.55 -24.98
N TYR A 122 -2.89 2.91 -23.82
CA TYR A 122 -2.61 3.54 -22.53
C TYR A 122 -1.63 2.69 -21.73
N ASN A 123 -0.79 3.34 -20.92
CA ASN A 123 -0.08 2.67 -19.83
C ASN A 123 -0.99 2.69 -18.61
N SER A 124 -1.42 1.51 -18.18
CA SER A 124 -2.50 1.37 -17.21
C SER A 124 -2.12 0.47 -16.06
N ALA A 125 -2.76 0.69 -14.92
CA ALA A 125 -2.74 -0.19 -13.77
C ALA A 125 -4.17 -0.70 -13.55
N VAL A 126 -4.40 -1.96 -13.89
CA VAL A 126 -5.70 -2.64 -13.75
C VAL A 126 -5.81 -3.23 -12.36
N LEU A 127 -6.93 -2.96 -11.67
CA LEU A 127 -7.26 -3.56 -10.38
C LEU A 127 -8.15 -4.78 -10.60
N LEU A 128 -7.66 -5.92 -10.13
CA LEU A 128 -8.42 -7.17 -10.02
C LEU A 128 -8.85 -7.38 -8.56
N ASP A 129 -10.08 -7.80 -8.34
CA ASP A 129 -10.59 -8.13 -7.01
C ASP A 129 -10.19 -9.54 -6.55
N ARG A 130 -10.66 -9.89 -5.35
CA ARG A 130 -10.43 -11.18 -4.70
C ARG A 130 -11.00 -12.39 -5.46
N ASP A 131 -11.96 -12.18 -6.36
CA ASP A 131 -12.53 -13.20 -7.24
C ASP A 131 -11.85 -13.21 -8.63
N GLY A 132 -10.80 -12.40 -8.79
CA GLY A 132 -10.07 -12.20 -10.04
C GLY A 132 -10.84 -11.36 -11.06
N GLN A 133 -11.91 -10.67 -10.68
CA GLN A 133 -12.71 -9.85 -11.59
C GLN A 133 -12.10 -8.46 -11.77
N TYR A 134 -12.31 -7.89 -12.95
CA TYR A 134 -11.93 -6.51 -13.25
C TYR A 134 -12.79 -5.53 -12.45
N VAL A 135 -12.15 -4.71 -11.61
CA VAL A 135 -12.82 -3.63 -10.85
C VAL A 135 -12.77 -2.31 -11.61
N GLY A 136 -11.62 -2.02 -12.23
CA GLY A 136 -11.35 -0.77 -12.90
C GLY A 136 -9.87 -0.62 -13.22
N GLU A 137 -9.49 0.53 -13.79
CA GLU A 137 -8.11 0.83 -14.11
C GLU A 137 -7.77 2.29 -13.90
N TYR A 138 -6.52 2.56 -13.55
CA TYR A 138 -5.92 3.87 -13.67
C TYR A 138 -5.09 3.92 -14.94
N ARG A 139 -5.38 4.87 -15.84
CA ARG A 139 -4.57 5.17 -17.04
C ARG A 139 -3.62 6.31 -16.68
N LYS A 140 -2.32 6.09 -16.86
CA LYS A 140 -1.26 7.04 -16.51
C LYS A 140 -1.54 8.43 -17.06
N THR A 141 -1.78 9.40 -16.17
CA THR A 141 -2.08 10.78 -16.55
C THR A 141 -0.86 11.44 -17.20
N HIS A 142 0.33 11.28 -16.60
CA HIS A 142 1.54 11.95 -17.06
C HIS A 142 2.45 10.96 -17.79
N THR A 143 2.16 10.74 -19.08
CA THR A 143 3.05 9.96 -19.96
C THR A 143 4.35 10.71 -20.21
N THR A 144 5.47 10.00 -20.16
CA THR A 144 6.78 10.53 -20.54
C THR A 144 6.85 10.84 -22.03
N GLU A 145 7.82 11.65 -22.44
CA GLU A 145 8.06 11.95 -23.86
C GLU A 145 8.30 10.67 -24.68
N GLY A 146 9.01 9.68 -24.12
CA GLY A 146 9.24 8.39 -24.78
C GLY A 146 7.96 7.59 -24.99
N GLU A 147 7.05 7.60 -24.02
CA GLU A 147 5.75 6.92 -24.12
C GLU A 147 4.87 7.57 -25.19
N VAL A 148 4.81 8.90 -25.23
CA VAL A 148 4.05 9.63 -26.26
C VAL A 148 4.61 9.34 -27.66
N LYS A 149 5.93 9.35 -27.82
CA LYS A 149 6.59 8.98 -29.08
C LYS A 149 6.34 7.53 -29.49
N ALA A 150 6.13 6.64 -28.52
CA ALA A 150 5.75 5.23 -28.75
C ALA A 150 4.25 5.05 -29.05
N GLY A 151 3.47 6.13 -29.06
CA GLY A 151 2.04 6.11 -29.40
C GLY A 151 1.09 5.96 -28.20
N LEU A 152 1.59 6.03 -26.97
CA LEU A 152 0.74 5.96 -25.78
C LEU A 152 0.03 7.30 -25.55
N THR A 153 -1.25 7.21 -25.19
CA THR A 153 -2.10 8.35 -24.90
C THR A 153 -2.09 8.65 -23.40
N PRO A 154 -1.97 9.93 -22.99
CA PRO A 154 -2.23 10.36 -21.62
C PRO A 154 -3.64 9.96 -21.13
N GLY A 155 -3.72 9.49 -19.90
CA GLY A 155 -4.98 9.24 -19.20
C GLY A 155 -5.69 10.53 -18.75
N PRO A 156 -6.87 10.39 -18.12
CA PRO A 156 -7.61 11.51 -17.53
C PRO A 156 -6.79 12.26 -16.46
N MET A 157 -7.10 13.55 -16.24
CA MET A 157 -6.40 14.39 -15.24
C MET A 157 -6.79 14.08 -13.79
N GLU A 158 -7.99 13.55 -13.58
CA GLU A 158 -8.49 13.18 -12.26
C GLU A 158 -8.32 11.67 -12.07
N PRO A 159 -7.40 11.23 -11.19
CA PRO A 159 -7.23 9.81 -10.92
C PRO A 159 -8.44 9.28 -10.12
N PRO A 160 -9.01 8.12 -10.50
CA PRO A 160 -10.07 7.50 -9.71
C PRO A 160 -9.51 6.95 -8.38
N VAL A 161 -10.42 6.80 -7.42
CA VAL A 161 -10.21 5.97 -6.23
C VAL A 161 -11.02 4.67 -6.38
N PHE A 162 -10.58 3.63 -5.68
CA PHE A 162 -11.22 2.33 -5.70
C PHE A 162 -11.59 1.92 -4.28
N GLU A 163 -12.85 1.55 -4.08
CA GLU A 163 -13.35 1.02 -2.82
C GLU A 163 -12.98 -0.46 -2.72
N THR A 164 -12.41 -0.86 -1.58
CA THR A 164 -12.09 -2.25 -1.25
C THR A 164 -12.72 -2.63 0.09
N ASP A 165 -12.65 -3.91 0.48
CA ASP A 165 -13.18 -4.38 1.77
C ASP A 165 -12.36 -3.92 3.00
N PHE A 166 -11.18 -3.34 2.78
CA PHE A 166 -10.30 -2.85 3.84
C PHE A 166 -10.04 -1.33 3.82
N GLY A 167 -10.51 -0.62 2.79
CA GLY A 167 -10.39 0.84 2.68
C GLY A 167 -10.31 1.35 1.24
N THR A 168 -10.28 2.67 1.08
CA THR A 168 -10.21 3.30 -0.24
C THR A 168 -8.75 3.39 -0.71
N ILE A 169 -8.48 2.96 -1.95
CA ILE A 169 -7.14 2.99 -2.55
C ILE A 169 -7.08 3.91 -3.76
N GLY A 170 -5.91 4.53 -3.98
CA GLY A 170 -5.56 5.24 -5.21
C GLY A 170 -4.41 4.55 -5.95
N ILE A 171 -4.26 4.87 -7.24
CA ILE A 171 -3.13 4.39 -8.06
C ILE A 171 -2.51 5.56 -8.82
N GLN A 172 -1.19 5.60 -8.86
CA GLN A 172 -0.37 6.54 -9.63
C GLN A 172 0.74 5.77 -10.33
N ILE A 173 1.20 6.14 -11.51
CA ILE A 173 2.21 5.36 -12.24
C ILE A 173 3.46 6.19 -12.47
N CYS A 174 4.58 5.71 -11.94
CA CYS A 174 5.93 6.17 -12.31
C CYS A 174 6.05 7.71 -12.33
N PHE A 175 6.08 8.30 -13.53
CA PHE A 175 6.28 9.72 -13.76
C PHE A 175 5.21 10.63 -13.12
N ASP A 176 4.03 10.10 -12.77
CA ASP A 176 3.01 10.81 -11.99
C ASP A 176 3.52 11.30 -10.62
N VAL A 177 4.63 10.76 -10.11
CA VAL A 177 5.24 11.20 -8.85
C VAL A 177 5.64 12.69 -8.86
N GLU A 178 5.90 13.25 -10.04
CA GLU A 178 6.32 14.64 -10.21
C GLU A 178 5.17 15.66 -10.03
N TRP A 179 3.91 15.24 -10.13
CA TRP A 179 2.73 16.13 -10.05
C TRP A 179 2.01 16.03 -8.71
N ASP A 180 2.38 16.87 -7.74
CA ASP A 180 1.83 16.78 -6.37
C ASP A 180 0.30 16.95 -6.25
N GLU A 181 -0.32 17.73 -7.13
CA GLU A 181 -1.77 17.96 -7.06
C GLU A 181 -2.58 16.67 -7.28
N SER A 182 -2.12 15.73 -8.13
CA SER A 182 -2.85 14.47 -8.32
C SER A 182 -2.80 13.56 -7.08
N TRP A 183 -1.70 13.59 -6.33
CA TRP A 183 -1.55 12.87 -5.05
C TRP A 183 -2.43 13.49 -3.95
N LYS A 184 -2.49 14.82 -3.90
CA LYS A 184 -3.40 15.56 -3.01
C LYS A 184 -4.86 15.27 -3.34
N ASN A 185 -5.22 15.18 -4.62
CA ASN A 185 -6.58 14.87 -5.07
C ASN A 185 -7.02 13.47 -4.64
N LEU A 186 -6.13 12.47 -4.70
CA LEU A 186 -6.43 11.14 -4.17
C LEU A 186 -6.76 11.17 -2.68
N ARG A 187 -5.99 11.94 -1.88
CA ARG A 187 -6.31 12.11 -0.46
C ARG A 187 -7.66 12.79 -0.25
N ALA A 188 -7.94 13.84 -1.00
CA ALA A 188 -9.23 14.55 -0.94
C ALA A 188 -10.41 13.66 -1.33
N ALA A 189 -10.19 12.69 -2.22
CA ALA A 189 -11.15 11.67 -2.62
C ALA A 189 -11.26 10.48 -1.63
N GLY A 190 -10.53 10.51 -0.50
CA GLY A 190 -10.66 9.52 0.57
C GLY A 190 -9.62 8.42 0.57
N ALA A 191 -8.61 8.44 -0.31
CA ALA A 191 -7.59 7.39 -0.34
C ALA A 191 -6.83 7.27 0.99
N GLU A 192 -6.74 6.05 1.50
CA GLU A 192 -5.97 5.65 2.69
C GLU A 192 -4.64 4.98 2.32
N MET A 193 -4.55 4.48 1.09
CA MET A 193 -3.35 3.92 0.47
C MET A 193 -3.22 4.39 -0.98
N VAL A 194 -2.00 4.64 -1.44
CA VAL A 194 -1.69 4.89 -2.85
C VAL A 194 -0.63 3.90 -3.34
N PHE A 195 -0.99 3.15 -4.38
CA PHE A 195 -0.10 2.22 -5.04
C PHE A 195 0.59 2.89 -6.22
N TRP A 196 1.89 2.64 -6.34
CA TRP A 196 2.76 3.25 -7.32
C TRP A 196 3.59 2.22 -8.10
N PRO A 197 2.99 1.56 -9.11
CA PRO A 197 3.73 0.78 -10.10
C PRO A 197 4.73 1.68 -10.84
N SER A 198 5.98 1.25 -10.98
CA SER A 198 7.01 2.10 -11.59
C SER A 198 8.16 1.38 -12.27
N ALA A 199 8.78 2.03 -13.25
CA ALA A 199 10.05 1.64 -13.82
C ALA A 199 11.28 1.94 -12.93
N PHE A 200 11.14 2.64 -11.80
CA PHE A 200 12.24 2.98 -10.89
C PHE A 200 11.81 3.02 -9.41
N ALA A 201 12.77 3.18 -8.49
CA ALA A 201 12.54 3.03 -7.05
C ALA A 201 11.76 4.17 -6.35
N GLY A 202 11.68 5.37 -6.92
CA GLY A 202 11.08 6.55 -6.29
C GLY A 202 11.87 7.16 -5.11
N GLY A 203 12.63 6.36 -4.35
CA GLY A 203 13.51 6.86 -3.29
C GLY A 203 12.75 7.70 -2.24
N GLN A 204 13.36 8.78 -1.77
CA GLN A 204 12.78 9.67 -0.74
C GLN A 204 11.54 10.45 -1.22
N ILE A 205 11.33 10.56 -2.53
CA ILE A 205 10.14 11.23 -3.07
C ILE A 205 8.88 10.50 -2.59
N LEU A 206 8.90 9.17 -2.52
CA LEU A 206 7.74 8.41 -2.03
C LEU A 206 7.51 8.56 -0.52
N ASN A 207 8.58 8.65 0.28
CA ASN A 207 8.46 8.93 1.71
C ASN A 207 7.79 10.29 1.92
N SER A 208 8.20 11.30 1.15
CA SER A 208 7.62 12.63 1.26
C SER A 208 6.17 12.67 0.80
N LYS A 209 5.77 11.89 -0.22
CA LYS A 209 4.36 11.74 -0.61
C LYS A 209 3.53 11.14 0.51
N ALA A 210 4.00 10.07 1.15
CA ALA A 210 3.30 9.44 2.27
C ALA A 210 3.14 10.41 3.45
N TRP A 211 4.24 11.06 3.87
CA TRP A 211 4.24 12.08 4.93
C TRP A 211 3.28 13.23 4.66
N ARG A 212 3.38 13.83 3.47
CA ARG A 212 2.66 15.05 3.12
C ARG A 212 1.15 14.81 3.02
N HIS A 213 0.77 13.68 2.42
CA HIS A 213 -0.62 13.35 2.11
C HIS A 213 -1.28 12.39 3.11
N LYS A 214 -0.50 11.88 4.09
CA LYS A 214 -1.00 11.12 5.26
C LYS A 214 -1.76 9.85 4.89
N TYR A 215 -1.30 9.17 3.84
CA TYR A 215 -1.70 7.83 3.48
C TYR A 215 -0.47 6.95 3.30
N VAL A 216 -0.70 5.65 3.26
CA VAL A 216 0.33 4.64 2.99
C VAL A 216 0.72 4.72 1.52
N VAL A 217 2.00 4.62 1.19
CA VAL A 217 2.49 4.60 -0.20
C VAL A 217 3.24 3.31 -0.47
N VAL A 218 2.86 2.62 -1.54
CA VAL A 218 3.40 1.31 -1.89
C VAL A 218 4.03 1.38 -3.27
N SER A 219 5.32 1.10 -3.42
CA SER A 219 5.97 1.01 -4.73
C SER A 219 6.27 -0.42 -5.13
N SER A 220 5.97 -0.72 -6.40
CA SER A 220 6.40 -1.96 -7.07
C SER A 220 7.15 -1.59 -8.34
N THR A 221 8.36 -2.14 -8.51
CA THR A 221 9.37 -1.51 -9.38
C THR A 221 10.02 -2.46 -10.37
N ARG A 222 10.32 -1.99 -11.57
CA ARG A 222 11.06 -2.80 -12.57
C ARG A 222 12.53 -3.02 -12.19
N LYS A 223 13.10 -2.07 -11.43
CA LYS A 223 14.51 -2.06 -11.03
C LYS A 223 14.66 -1.45 -9.64
N ASN A 224 15.75 -1.82 -8.99
CA ASN A 224 16.09 -1.43 -7.62
C ASN A 224 15.03 -1.94 -6.63
N THR A 225 14.56 -1.08 -5.72
CA THR A 225 13.78 -1.50 -4.56
C THR A 225 12.30 -1.21 -4.72
N ALA A 226 11.46 -2.15 -4.30
CA ALA A 226 10.05 -1.95 -3.96
C ALA A 226 9.95 -1.66 -2.46
N LYS A 227 8.95 -0.90 -2.03
CA LYS A 227 8.77 -0.59 -0.59
C LYS A 227 7.35 -0.23 -0.22
N ILE A 228 7.08 -0.32 1.08
CA ILE A 228 5.85 0.10 1.73
C ILE A 228 6.23 1.21 2.73
N CYS A 229 5.67 2.40 2.55
CA CYS A 229 5.83 3.54 3.45
C CYS A 229 4.53 3.75 4.24
N ASP A 230 4.63 3.91 5.56
CA ASP A 230 3.49 4.28 6.40
C ASP A 230 3.13 5.78 6.22
N ILE A 231 2.05 6.23 6.83
CA ILE A 231 1.53 7.61 6.73
C ILE A 231 2.50 8.68 7.26
N ASP A 232 3.51 8.27 8.03
CA ASP A 232 4.62 9.10 8.52
C ASP A 232 5.88 8.96 7.65
N GLY A 233 5.73 8.49 6.41
CA GLY A 233 6.84 8.34 5.48
C GLY A 233 7.90 7.32 5.87
N GLN A 234 7.81 6.64 7.03
CA GLN A 234 8.78 5.62 7.41
C GLN A 234 8.60 4.37 6.56
N GLU A 235 9.71 3.72 6.20
CA GLU A 235 9.68 2.46 5.44
C GLU A 235 9.28 1.31 6.39
N ILE A 236 8.08 0.75 6.21
CA ILE A 236 7.63 -0.46 6.94
C ILE A 236 8.45 -1.66 6.46
N SER A 237 8.61 -1.79 5.15
CA SER A 237 9.38 -2.87 4.53
C SER A 237 9.88 -2.46 3.15
N LYS A 238 10.99 -3.04 2.73
CA LYS A 238 11.67 -2.71 1.48
C LYS A 238 12.49 -3.87 0.94
N THR A 239 12.46 -4.07 -0.37
CA THR A 239 13.33 -5.05 -1.01
C THR A 239 14.78 -4.58 -1.00
N GLY A 240 15.71 -5.53 -1.03
CA GLY A 240 17.14 -5.26 -1.02
C GLY A 240 17.93 -6.42 -1.61
N ILE A 241 19.25 -6.40 -1.45
CA ILE A 241 20.12 -7.43 -2.05
C ILE A 241 19.87 -8.85 -1.49
N TRP A 242 19.28 -8.95 -0.29
CA TRP A 242 19.00 -10.22 0.40
C TRP A 242 17.53 -10.64 0.34
N ASN A 243 16.64 -9.69 0.06
CA ASN A 243 15.23 -9.96 -0.20
C ASN A 243 14.84 -9.21 -1.48
N ARG A 244 15.14 -9.82 -2.63
CA ARG A 244 15.29 -9.09 -3.90
C ARG A 244 13.99 -8.75 -4.57
N ASN A 245 13.04 -9.69 -4.56
CA ASN A 245 11.93 -9.65 -5.51
C ASN A 245 10.60 -9.26 -4.88
N PHE A 246 10.43 -9.36 -3.56
CA PHE A 246 9.20 -8.92 -2.95
C PHE A 246 9.35 -8.50 -1.49
N VAL A 247 8.39 -7.72 -1.03
CA VAL A 247 8.08 -7.58 0.39
C VAL A 247 6.60 -7.81 0.59
N CYS A 248 6.24 -8.39 1.72
CA CYS A 248 4.86 -8.50 2.17
C CYS A 248 4.82 -8.15 3.65
N ALA A 249 4.06 -7.13 4.04
CA ALA A 249 4.05 -6.63 5.41
C ALA A 249 2.66 -6.14 5.83
N PRO A 250 2.31 -6.25 7.13
CA PRO A 250 1.08 -5.69 7.66
C PRO A 250 1.18 -4.18 7.79
N VAL A 251 0.06 -3.51 7.51
CA VAL A 251 -0.14 -2.09 7.71
C VAL A 251 -1.44 -1.89 8.46
N ASN A 252 -1.36 -1.27 9.63
CA ASN A 252 -2.55 -0.92 10.41
C ASN A 252 -3.13 0.39 9.89
N LEU A 253 -4.40 0.44 9.51
CA LEU A 253 -5.07 1.69 9.12
C LEU A 253 -5.88 2.32 10.27
N GLU A 254 -5.98 1.66 11.42
CA GLU A 254 -6.62 2.20 12.63
C GLU A 254 -5.70 3.20 13.34
N LYS A 255 -5.34 4.27 12.62
CA LYS A 255 -4.52 5.37 13.13
C LYS A 255 -4.91 6.71 12.52
N VAL A 256 -4.68 7.79 13.27
CA VAL A 256 -5.01 9.16 12.86
C VAL A 256 -3.84 10.09 13.08
N PHE A 257 -3.67 11.01 12.14
CA PHE A 257 -2.68 12.08 12.19
C PHE A 257 -3.32 13.36 12.73
N LEU A 258 -2.68 14.05 13.68
CA LEU A 258 -3.16 15.29 14.31
C LEU A 258 -2.02 16.27 14.63
N HIS A 259 -2.38 17.53 14.88
CA HIS A 259 -1.46 18.48 15.51
C HIS A 259 -1.24 18.12 16.97
N THR A 260 0.01 18.10 17.43
CA THR A 260 0.37 17.83 18.82
C THR A 260 -0.20 18.90 19.76
N TRP A 261 -0.04 20.18 19.43
CA TRP A 261 -0.71 21.25 20.16
C TRP A 261 -2.13 21.50 19.60
N PRO A 262 -3.18 21.64 20.43
CA PRO A 262 -3.17 21.69 21.90
C PRO A 262 -3.35 20.31 22.57
N TYR A 263 -3.45 19.22 21.80
CA TYR A 263 -3.89 17.91 22.28
C TYR A 263 -2.89 17.16 23.16
N VAL A 264 -1.62 17.58 23.18
CA VAL A 264 -0.56 17.02 24.04
C VAL A 264 -0.97 16.98 25.52
N ARG A 265 -1.83 17.93 25.95
CA ARG A 265 -2.39 17.98 27.31
C ARG A 265 -3.18 16.71 27.69
N TYR A 266 -3.71 15.98 26.71
CA TYR A 266 -4.50 14.75 26.91
C TYR A 266 -3.68 13.47 26.76
N PHE A 267 -2.45 13.54 26.26
CA PHE A 267 -1.70 12.31 25.94
C PHE A 267 -1.41 11.45 27.16
N GLN A 268 -1.16 12.06 28.32
CA GLN A 268 -0.98 11.28 29.55
C GLN A 268 -2.27 10.61 30.00
N ASP A 269 -3.42 11.27 29.84
CA ASP A 269 -4.74 10.69 30.18
C ASP A 269 -5.09 9.53 29.26
N ILE A 270 -4.84 9.68 27.95
CA ILE A 270 -4.99 8.60 26.96
C ILE A 270 -4.09 7.42 27.34
N ARG A 271 -2.82 7.65 27.66
CA ARG A 271 -1.90 6.57 28.10
C ARG A 271 -2.35 5.90 29.39
N ASN A 272 -2.82 6.68 30.37
CA ASN A 272 -3.32 6.15 31.64
C ASN A 272 -4.56 5.27 31.44
N LYS A 273 -5.46 5.67 30.52
CA LYS A 273 -6.71 4.95 30.25
C LYS A 273 -6.51 3.71 29.38
N TYR A 274 -5.78 3.84 28.27
CA TYR A 274 -5.68 2.79 27.24
C TYR A 274 -4.40 1.94 27.36
N GLY A 275 -3.37 2.45 28.03
CA GLY A 275 -2.11 1.72 28.25
C GLY A 275 -1.49 1.23 26.95
N ARG A 276 -1.15 -0.06 26.89
CA ARG A 276 -0.51 -0.70 25.72
C ARG A 276 -1.43 -0.84 24.50
N LYS A 277 -2.73 -0.62 24.64
CA LYS A 277 -3.71 -0.73 23.55
C LYS A 277 -3.61 0.40 22.54
N VAL A 278 -2.91 1.49 22.88
CA VAL A 278 -2.78 2.67 22.03
C VAL A 278 -1.31 3.08 21.99
N ARG A 279 -0.82 3.38 20.79
CA ARG A 279 0.47 4.03 20.58
C ARG A 279 0.25 5.49 20.22
N ILE A 280 1.01 6.35 20.87
CA ILE A 280 1.11 7.77 20.50
C ILE A 280 2.55 8.01 20.05
N THR A 281 2.72 8.30 18.77
CA THR A 281 4.00 8.72 18.20
C THR A 281 3.97 10.22 18.04
N THR A 282 4.97 10.91 18.59
CA THR A 282 5.08 12.37 18.53
C THR A 282 6.30 12.77 17.72
N PHE A 283 6.10 13.71 16.82
CA PHE A 283 7.11 14.33 15.98
C PHE A 283 7.29 15.77 16.49
N ASP A 284 8.27 15.95 17.38
CA ASP A 284 8.43 17.20 18.14
C ASP A 284 8.79 18.39 17.23
N GLU A 285 9.58 18.17 16.17
CA GLU A 285 10.00 19.23 15.25
C GLU A 285 8.85 19.73 14.38
N GLU A 286 7.94 18.84 13.96
CA GLU A 286 6.77 19.18 13.15
C GLU A 286 5.54 19.55 13.99
N GLU A 287 5.63 19.42 15.32
CA GLU A 287 4.51 19.53 16.26
C GLU A 287 3.30 18.67 15.84
N TRP A 288 3.56 17.46 15.36
CA TRP A 288 2.55 16.52 14.89
C TRP A 288 2.57 15.22 15.69
N SER A 289 1.44 14.51 15.72
CA SER A 289 1.34 13.22 16.40
C SER A 289 0.43 12.26 15.64
N ILE A 290 0.72 10.96 15.81
CA ILE A 290 -0.14 9.86 15.38
C ILE A 290 -0.68 9.14 16.62
N ILE A 291 -1.98 8.94 16.66
CA ILE A 291 -2.62 8.00 17.59
C ILE A 291 -3.00 6.76 16.80
N GLU A 292 -2.49 5.61 17.22
CA GLU A 292 -2.68 4.31 16.58
C GLU A 292 -3.28 3.33 17.59
N SER A 293 -4.34 2.62 17.20
CA SER A 293 -4.88 1.52 17.99
C SER A 293 -4.07 0.25 17.75
N LEU A 294 -3.71 -0.44 18.82
CA LEU A 294 -3.02 -1.73 18.82
C LEU A 294 -3.89 -2.86 19.37
N ASP A 295 -5.20 -2.63 19.51
CA ASP A 295 -6.14 -3.57 20.10
C ASP A 295 -7.49 -3.50 19.38
N ALA A 296 -8.04 -4.67 19.02
CA ALA A 296 -9.29 -4.76 18.26
C ALA A 296 -10.52 -4.17 18.97
N SER A 297 -10.44 -3.98 20.30
CA SER A 297 -11.51 -3.37 21.10
C SER A 297 -11.46 -1.84 21.19
N VAL A 298 -10.43 -1.21 20.63
CA VAL A 298 -10.23 0.23 20.73
C VAL A 298 -10.25 0.86 19.33
N PHE A 299 -11.20 1.78 19.12
CA PHE A 299 -11.26 2.58 17.91
C PHE A 299 -10.68 3.96 18.16
N VAL A 300 -9.85 4.43 17.23
CA VAL A 300 -9.25 5.77 17.31
C VAL A 300 -10.34 6.84 17.24
N SER A 301 -11.43 6.61 16.51
CA SER A 301 -12.59 7.50 16.48
C SER A 301 -13.22 7.75 17.86
N ASP A 302 -13.27 6.73 18.72
CA ASP A 302 -13.79 6.85 20.08
C ASP A 302 -12.87 7.70 20.97
N ILE A 303 -11.54 7.51 20.85
CA ILE A 303 -10.54 8.34 21.53
C ILE A 303 -10.69 9.79 21.08
N MET A 304 -10.75 10.02 19.77
CA MET A 304 -10.86 11.36 19.21
C MET A 304 -12.14 12.06 19.70
N LYS A 305 -13.27 11.35 19.79
CA LYS A 305 -14.52 11.89 20.31
C LYS A 305 -14.47 12.16 21.81
N GLU A 306 -13.88 11.25 22.59
CA GLU A 306 -13.79 11.38 24.05
C GLU A 306 -12.99 12.62 24.47
N PHE A 307 -11.88 12.90 23.77
CA PHE A 307 -10.98 14.00 24.11
C PHE A 307 -11.20 15.26 23.26
N ASP A 308 -12.30 15.33 22.51
CA ASP A 308 -12.65 16.43 21.59
C ASP A 308 -11.50 16.81 20.64
N MET A 309 -10.90 15.80 20.04
CA MET A 309 -9.75 15.92 19.16
C MET A 309 -10.18 15.95 17.70
N LYS A 310 -9.42 16.69 16.88
CA LYS A 310 -9.63 16.78 15.44
C LYS A 310 -8.43 16.16 14.73
N SER A 311 -8.71 15.40 13.67
CA SER A 311 -7.65 15.02 12.73
C SER A 311 -7.01 16.27 12.14
N HIS A 312 -5.77 16.14 11.69
CA HIS A 312 -5.04 17.23 11.05
C HIS A 312 -5.85 17.86 9.90
N GLU A 313 -6.50 17.04 9.07
CA GLU A 313 -7.33 17.52 7.96
C GLU A 313 -8.57 18.28 8.43
N SER A 314 -9.25 17.75 9.44
CA SER A 314 -10.44 18.41 10.01
C SER A 314 -10.05 19.74 10.67
N HIS A 315 -8.89 19.79 11.32
CA HIS A 315 -8.32 21.02 11.88
C HIS A 315 -8.07 22.07 10.78
N LEU A 316 -7.36 21.69 9.71
CA LEU A 316 -7.06 22.63 8.61
C LEU A 316 -8.32 23.13 7.89
N LYS A 317 -9.29 22.24 7.60
CA LYS A 317 -10.56 22.64 6.98
C LYS A 317 -11.30 23.66 7.85
N HIS A 318 -11.35 23.43 9.16
CA HIS A 318 -11.99 24.34 10.10
C HIS A 318 -11.24 25.67 10.21
N ALA A 319 -9.91 25.64 10.28
CA ALA A 319 -9.08 26.84 10.32
C ALA A 319 -9.25 27.69 9.06
N GLN A 320 -9.25 27.06 7.88
CA GLN A 320 -9.48 27.73 6.60
C GLN A 320 -10.84 28.43 6.56
N MET A 321 -11.90 27.74 6.98
CA MET A 321 -13.25 28.32 7.06
C MET A 321 -13.30 29.57 7.95
N LEU A 322 -12.68 29.52 9.13
CA LEU A 322 -12.64 30.67 10.04
C LEU A 322 -11.83 31.85 9.47
N GLN A 323 -10.71 31.54 8.81
CA GLN A 323 -9.89 32.55 8.15
C GLN A 323 -10.63 33.23 7.00
N ASP A 324 -11.37 32.46 6.19
CA ASP A 324 -12.17 33.01 5.09
C ASP A 324 -13.29 33.90 5.60
N GLN A 325 -13.97 33.51 6.68
CA GLN A 325 -14.95 34.36 7.36
C GLN A 325 -14.33 35.67 7.85
N ALA A 326 -13.15 35.61 8.48
CA ALA A 326 -12.44 36.77 9.00
C ALA A 326 -11.85 37.70 7.92
N ARG A 327 -11.69 37.23 6.68
CA ARG A 327 -11.28 38.07 5.54
C ARG A 327 -12.44 38.89 4.97
N ILE A 328 -13.67 38.39 5.11
CA ILE A 328 -14.87 38.99 4.53
C ILE A 328 -15.54 39.96 5.53
N GLY A 329 -15.39 39.71 6.83
CA GLY A 329 -15.90 40.57 7.91
C GLY A 329 -14.97 41.73 8.26
#